data_AF-A0A838T0H5-F1
#
_entry.id   AF-A0A838T0H5-F1
#
_cell.length_a   1.000
_cell.length_b   1.000
_cell.length_c   1.000
_cell.angle_alpha   90.00
_cell.angle_beta   90.00
_cell.angle_gamma   90.00
#
_symmetry.space_group_name_H-M   'P 1'
#
loop_
_entity.id
_entity.type
_entity.pdbx_description
1 polymer ?
#
loop_
_entity_poly.entity_id
_entity_poly.type
_entity_poly.pdbx_seq_one_letter_code
_entity_poly.pdbx_strand_id
1 'polypeptide(L)'
;MKIFPARFALLCALLVVAAQPLHSQGTDWLKHVSVLSNDSMRGRETGSHEHHIAAHYVAAQFRKAGLVPAGDHGYLQTVRFVARQPVEEKSIVEIVRGARVDALRFGDDISLNTRAAIVPSVEAPLVFAGYGLYVPSKGVDDFSGVDLNGKIAVVLSGAPSSVVGPALSAAQSRRWLELRKRGAVGLITISDPRVTDIPPERAKAARLLPSMSLTDTSLDETLGEKFAASITSTFADKLFAGTAHTLSELRQLAHDGKPLPHFELGATLRAQVTMRTWAVRSENIAGLLRGSDKSLSKQYIVLTAHVDHLGVGAPVKGDSIFNGTLDNASGVATLIEAAKAIARGPRPKRSIVFVAVTGEE
;
A
#
# COMPACT_ATOMS: atom_id res chain seq x y z
N MET A 1 30.73 15.02 80.12
CA MET A 1 29.83 14.57 79.03
C MET A 1 29.27 15.79 78.29
N LYS A 2 29.90 16.21 77.19
CA LYS A 2 29.29 17.11 76.20
C LYS A 2 29.75 16.67 74.80
N ILE A 3 28.78 16.61 73.91
CA ILE A 3 28.72 15.89 72.64
C ILE A 3 29.36 16.72 71.53
N PHE A 4 30.17 16.09 70.66
CA PHE A 4 30.55 16.61 69.34
C PHE A 4 29.58 16.06 68.29
N PRO A 5 29.02 16.85 67.36
CA PRO A 5 28.35 16.31 66.19
C PRO A 5 29.35 16.18 65.04
N ALA A 6 29.50 14.96 64.53
CA ALA A 6 30.20 14.68 63.28
C ALA A 6 29.33 15.15 62.10
N ARG A 7 29.93 15.94 61.19
CA ARG A 7 29.32 16.35 59.92
C ARG A 7 29.33 15.17 58.94
N PHE A 8 28.16 14.66 58.57
CA PHE A 8 27.96 13.80 57.41
C PHE A 8 27.76 14.70 56.18
N ALA A 9 28.70 14.69 55.24
CA ALA A 9 28.53 15.29 53.92
C ALA A 9 28.04 14.20 52.95
N LEU A 10 26.76 14.26 52.60
CA LEU A 10 26.14 13.38 51.60
C LEU A 10 26.47 13.95 50.21
N LEU A 11 27.33 13.27 49.45
CA LEU A 11 27.63 13.60 48.06
C LEU A 11 26.50 13.04 47.16
N CYS A 12 25.52 13.88 46.81
CA CYS A 12 24.55 13.56 45.77
C CYS A 12 25.20 13.76 44.38
N ALA A 13 25.64 12.67 43.75
CA ALA A 13 26.01 12.69 42.34
C ALA A 13 24.73 12.75 41.48
N LEU A 14 24.40 13.95 41.00
CA LEU A 14 23.38 14.18 39.98
C LEU A 14 23.89 13.63 38.63
N LEU A 15 23.39 12.47 38.23
CA LEU A 15 23.46 12.00 36.84
C LEU A 15 22.55 12.89 35.99
N VAL A 16 23.10 13.98 35.48
CA VAL A 16 22.46 14.77 34.41
C VAL A 16 22.58 13.95 33.13
N VAL A 17 21.53 13.21 32.78
CA VAL A 17 21.35 12.74 31.41
C VAL A 17 21.09 13.99 30.57
N ALA A 18 22.11 14.47 29.86
CA ALA A 18 21.96 15.59 28.95
C ALA A 18 21.02 15.17 27.80
N ALA A 19 19.75 15.55 27.88
CA ALA A 19 18.85 15.51 26.74
C ALA A 19 19.45 16.43 25.67
N GLN A 20 19.64 15.91 24.45
CA GLN A 20 20.04 16.77 23.33
C GLN A 20 18.95 17.84 23.11
N PRO A 21 19.31 19.11 22.87
CA PRO A 21 18.32 20.13 22.56
C PRO A 21 17.46 19.70 21.38
N LEU A 22 16.14 19.89 21.47
CA LEU A 22 15.19 19.60 20.37
C LEU A 22 15.63 20.21 19.04
N HIS A 23 16.29 21.37 19.08
CA HIS A 23 16.84 22.05 17.91
C HIS A 23 17.94 21.26 17.18
N SER A 24 18.80 20.52 17.90
CA SER A 24 19.83 19.70 17.25
C SER A 24 19.24 18.44 16.63
N GLN A 25 18.19 17.87 17.25
CA GLN A 25 17.47 16.71 16.70
C GLN A 25 16.75 17.05 15.40
N GLY A 26 16.08 18.21 15.33
CA GLY A 26 15.45 18.68 14.08
C GLY A 26 16.47 18.93 12.96
N THR A 27 17.67 19.41 13.32
CA THR A 27 18.75 19.63 12.36
C THR A 27 19.30 18.30 11.81
N ASP A 28 19.53 17.30 12.66
CA ASP A 28 20.03 15.99 12.22
C ASP A 28 18.98 15.21 11.41
N TRP A 29 17.71 15.30 11.81
CA TRP A 29 16.58 14.81 11.02
C TRP A 29 16.56 15.42 9.61
N LEU A 30 16.68 16.76 9.50
CA LEU A 30 16.65 17.44 8.20
C LEU A 30 17.82 17.02 7.31
N LYS A 31 19.01 16.75 7.86
CA LYS A 31 20.15 16.21 7.09
C LYS A 31 19.81 14.86 6.47
N HIS A 32 19.13 13.98 7.20
CA HIS A 32 18.70 12.68 6.69
C HIS A 32 17.68 12.86 5.55
N VAL A 33 16.69 13.74 5.73
CA VAL A 33 15.71 14.07 4.69
C VAL A 33 16.43 14.58 3.44
N SER A 34 17.31 15.57 3.56
CA SER A 34 18.01 16.17 2.41
C SER A 34 18.89 15.18 1.64
N VAL A 35 19.48 14.19 2.30
CA VAL A 35 20.25 13.14 1.61
C VAL A 35 19.31 12.21 0.84
N LEU A 36 18.27 11.72 1.52
CA LEU A 36 17.36 10.74 0.92
C LEU A 36 16.55 11.36 -0.21
N SER A 37 16.09 12.61 -0.07
CA SER A 37 15.30 13.30 -1.07
C SER A 37 16.12 14.07 -2.11
N ASN A 38 17.44 13.84 -2.21
CA ASN A 38 18.27 14.53 -3.19
C ASN A 38 18.00 14.03 -4.62
N ASP A 39 18.16 14.87 -5.63
CA ASP A 39 17.99 14.49 -7.04
C ASP A 39 18.94 13.36 -7.47
N SER A 40 20.11 13.26 -6.84
CA SER A 40 21.04 12.12 -7.03
C SER A 40 20.45 10.77 -6.62
N MET A 41 19.40 10.76 -5.80
CA MET A 41 18.65 9.56 -5.43
C MET A 41 17.52 9.23 -6.41
N ARG A 42 17.25 10.09 -7.41
CA ARG A 42 16.30 9.87 -8.52
C ARG A 42 14.95 9.25 -8.10
N GLY A 43 14.46 9.61 -6.91
CA GLY A 43 13.22 9.10 -6.34
C GLY A 43 13.23 7.64 -5.86
N ARG A 44 14.38 6.95 -5.82
CA ARG A 44 14.57 5.65 -5.14
C ARG A 44 13.49 4.62 -5.50
N GLU A 45 13.19 4.46 -6.79
CA GLU A 45 12.24 3.45 -7.26
C GLU A 45 12.59 2.08 -6.68
N THR A 46 11.60 1.30 -6.25
CA THR A 46 11.82 -0.05 -5.73
C THR A 46 12.69 -0.89 -6.67
N GLY A 47 13.79 -1.41 -6.14
CA GLY A 47 14.77 -2.21 -6.89
C GLY A 47 15.70 -1.43 -7.83
N SER A 48 15.64 -0.10 -7.85
CA SER A 48 16.59 0.75 -8.57
C SER A 48 17.98 0.76 -7.93
N HIS A 49 18.96 1.26 -8.69
CA HIS A 49 20.30 1.50 -8.17
C HIS A 49 20.28 2.51 -7.01
N GLU A 50 19.45 3.54 -7.12
CA GLU A 50 19.35 4.61 -6.13
C GLU A 50 18.64 4.15 -4.85
N HIS A 51 17.66 3.24 -4.97
CA HIS A 51 17.14 2.52 -3.80
C HIS A 51 18.26 1.78 -3.07
N HIS A 52 19.11 1.05 -3.80
CA HIS A 52 20.23 0.31 -3.20
C HIS A 52 21.20 1.26 -2.46
N ILE A 53 21.51 2.42 -3.04
CA ILE A 53 22.31 3.47 -2.36
C ILE A 53 21.62 3.92 -1.06
N ALA A 54 20.31 4.21 -1.12
CA ALA A 54 19.53 4.62 0.05
C ALA A 54 19.50 3.53 1.14
N ALA A 55 19.32 2.27 0.76
CA ALA A 55 19.35 1.14 1.69
C ALA A 55 20.69 1.04 2.44
N HIS A 56 21.80 1.18 1.71
CA HIS A 56 23.15 1.20 2.31
C HIS A 56 23.38 2.42 3.21
N TYR A 57 22.81 3.58 2.85
CA TYR A 57 22.82 4.76 3.72
C TYR A 57 22.11 4.49 5.04
N VAL A 58 20.87 3.97 5.00
CA VAL A 58 20.08 3.65 6.21
C VAL A 58 20.80 2.60 7.06
N ALA A 59 21.33 1.54 6.46
CA ALA A 59 22.10 0.52 7.15
C ALA A 59 23.34 1.10 7.87
N ALA A 60 24.03 2.06 7.25
CA ALA A 60 25.14 2.77 7.88
C ALA A 60 24.69 3.62 9.08
N GLN A 61 23.51 4.25 9.02
CA GLN A 61 22.96 5.00 10.15
C GLN A 61 22.53 4.08 11.30
N PHE A 62 21.90 2.94 11.01
CA PHE A 62 21.56 1.93 12.00
C PHE A 62 22.80 1.36 12.71
N ARG A 63 23.87 1.13 11.96
CA ARG A 63 25.17 0.72 12.53
C ARG A 63 25.75 1.79 13.44
N LYS A 64 25.73 3.06 13.03
CA LYS A 64 26.17 4.20 13.86
C LYS A 64 25.33 4.36 15.12
N ALA A 65 24.06 3.97 15.09
CA ALA A 65 23.18 3.93 16.25
C ALA A 65 23.48 2.75 17.21
N GLY A 66 24.36 1.81 16.82
CA GLY A 66 24.70 0.64 17.65
C GLY A 66 23.69 -0.51 17.57
N LEU A 67 22.80 -0.50 16.57
CA LEU A 67 21.91 -1.63 16.32
C LEU A 67 22.69 -2.82 15.80
N VAL A 68 22.31 -4.05 16.17
CA VAL A 68 22.88 -5.25 15.54
C VAL A 68 22.14 -5.56 14.23
N PRO A 69 22.80 -6.12 13.20
CA PRO A 69 22.12 -6.46 11.95
C PRO A 69 21.01 -7.51 12.15
N ALA A 70 19.91 -7.37 11.41
CA ALA A 70 18.75 -8.26 11.49
C ALA A 70 18.16 -8.64 10.11
N GLY A 71 18.93 -8.49 9.04
CA GLY A 71 18.60 -8.94 7.70
C GLY A 71 19.23 -10.28 7.34
N ASP A 72 19.02 -10.75 6.10
CA ASP A 72 19.62 -11.98 5.58
C ASP A 72 21.07 -11.77 5.10
N HIS A 73 21.44 -10.54 4.74
CA HIS A 73 22.80 -10.11 4.39
C HIS A 73 23.21 -8.91 5.24
N GLY A 74 23.51 -9.16 6.51
CA GLY A 74 23.80 -8.11 7.47
C GLY A 74 22.54 -7.33 7.84
N TYR A 75 22.47 -6.03 7.52
CA TYR A 75 21.26 -5.24 7.78
C TYR A 75 20.23 -5.38 6.67
N LEU A 76 20.63 -5.84 5.49
CA LEU A 76 19.76 -5.93 4.32
C LEU A 76 19.00 -7.26 4.36
N GLN A 77 17.69 -7.21 4.10
CA GLN A 77 16.85 -8.38 3.85
C GLN A 77 16.34 -8.30 2.42
N THR A 78 16.64 -9.32 1.60
CA THR A 78 16.23 -9.34 0.21
C THR A 78 14.73 -9.61 0.07
N VAL A 79 14.03 -8.73 -0.63
CA VAL A 79 12.63 -8.88 -1.04
C VAL A 79 12.56 -9.07 -2.55
N ARG A 80 11.69 -9.99 -2.99
CA ARG A 80 11.58 -10.41 -4.38
C ARG A 80 10.18 -10.16 -4.89
N PHE A 81 10.10 -9.39 -5.97
CA PHE A 81 8.85 -9.01 -6.59
C PHE A 81 8.77 -9.51 -8.03
N VAL A 82 7.53 -9.61 -8.51
CA VAL A 82 7.21 -9.68 -9.93
C VAL A 82 6.55 -8.35 -10.29
N ALA A 83 7.19 -7.60 -11.17
CA ALA A 83 6.64 -6.38 -11.74
C ALA A 83 5.82 -6.72 -12.99
N ARG A 84 4.69 -6.02 -13.15
CA ARG A 84 3.77 -6.20 -14.28
C ARG A 84 3.37 -4.84 -14.83
N GLN A 85 3.42 -4.71 -16.15
CA GLN A 85 3.04 -3.50 -16.87
C GLN A 85 2.15 -3.85 -18.06
N PRO A 86 1.00 -3.15 -18.24
CA PRO A 86 0.12 -3.44 -19.37
C PRO A 86 0.72 -2.93 -20.68
N VAL A 87 0.45 -3.65 -21.77
CA VAL A 87 0.72 -3.20 -23.15
C VAL A 87 -0.64 -2.94 -23.79
N GLU A 88 -1.19 -1.76 -23.52
CA GLU A 88 -2.56 -1.38 -23.87
C GLU A 88 -2.80 -1.46 -25.39
N GLU A 89 -1.80 -1.13 -26.22
CA GLU A 89 -1.91 -1.16 -27.69
C GLU A 89 -2.01 -2.60 -28.27
N LYS A 90 -1.69 -3.61 -27.44
CA LYS A 90 -1.83 -5.04 -27.77
C LYS A 90 -2.88 -5.73 -26.91
N SER A 91 -3.75 -4.94 -26.28
CA SER A 91 -4.80 -5.43 -25.39
C SER A 91 -6.16 -4.95 -25.87
N ILE A 92 -7.19 -5.74 -25.60
CA ILE A 92 -8.58 -5.37 -25.86
C ILE A 92 -9.46 -5.84 -24.69
N VAL A 93 -10.39 -4.97 -24.28
CA VAL A 93 -11.43 -5.31 -23.31
C VAL A 93 -12.77 -4.90 -23.89
N GLU A 94 -13.73 -5.82 -23.86
CA GLU A 94 -15.04 -5.67 -24.46
C GLU A 94 -16.12 -6.09 -23.47
N ILE A 95 -17.27 -5.41 -23.53
CA ILE A 95 -18.51 -5.85 -22.91
C ILE A 95 -19.45 -6.35 -23.99
N VAL A 96 -19.89 -7.60 -23.84
CA VAL A 96 -20.75 -8.32 -24.79
C VAL A 96 -22.14 -8.51 -24.21
N ARG A 97 -23.17 -8.12 -24.96
CA ARG A 97 -24.60 -8.36 -24.68
C ARG A 97 -25.31 -8.89 -25.91
N GLY A 98 -25.48 -10.21 -26.00
CA GLY A 98 -26.01 -10.84 -27.22
C GLY A 98 -25.12 -10.50 -28.43
N ALA A 99 -25.70 -9.85 -29.45
CA ALA A 99 -24.97 -9.41 -30.65
C ALA A 99 -24.22 -8.07 -30.48
N ARG A 100 -24.49 -7.32 -29.41
CA ARG A 100 -23.84 -6.02 -29.18
C ARG A 100 -22.49 -6.22 -28.48
N VAL A 101 -21.46 -5.60 -29.03
CA VAL A 101 -20.10 -5.56 -28.47
C VAL A 101 -19.70 -4.10 -28.31
N ASP A 102 -19.40 -3.69 -27.08
CA ASP A 102 -18.86 -2.37 -26.76
C ASP A 102 -17.38 -2.54 -26.35
N ALA A 103 -16.44 -2.06 -27.17
CA ALA A 103 -15.01 -2.04 -26.83
C ALA A 103 -14.69 -0.86 -25.90
N LEU A 104 -13.86 -1.10 -24.88
CA LEU A 104 -13.50 -0.11 -23.88
C LEU A 104 -12.16 0.53 -24.22
N ARG A 105 -12.09 1.86 -24.13
CA ARG A 105 -10.84 2.60 -24.34
C ARG A 105 -10.05 2.66 -23.05
N PHE A 106 -8.79 2.22 -23.08
CA PHE A 106 -7.92 2.36 -21.93
C PHE A 106 -7.67 3.83 -21.58
N GLY A 107 -7.57 4.14 -20.29
CA GLY A 107 -7.37 5.50 -19.76
C GLY A 107 -8.62 6.38 -19.77
N ASP A 108 -9.60 6.10 -20.63
CA ASP A 108 -10.88 6.81 -20.65
C ASP A 108 -11.99 6.00 -19.96
N ASP A 109 -12.19 4.76 -20.41
CA ASP A 109 -13.29 3.90 -19.97
C ASP A 109 -12.84 2.88 -18.93
N ILE A 110 -11.63 2.32 -19.09
CA ILE A 110 -11.08 1.26 -18.23
C ILE A 110 -9.59 1.48 -17.91
N SER A 111 -9.16 1.05 -16.72
CA SER A 111 -7.75 0.90 -16.35
C SER A 111 -7.52 -0.45 -15.67
N LEU A 112 -6.49 -1.18 -16.08
CA LEU A 112 -6.18 -2.49 -15.51
C LEU A 112 -5.49 -2.35 -14.15
N ASN A 113 -5.83 -3.21 -13.20
CA ASN A 113 -5.16 -3.29 -11.90
C ASN A 113 -4.12 -4.41 -11.95
N THR A 114 -2.88 -4.05 -12.29
CA THR A 114 -1.83 -5.00 -12.66
C THR A 114 -1.07 -5.62 -11.48
N ARG A 115 -1.46 -5.27 -10.24
CA ARG A 115 -1.08 -6.03 -9.03
C ARG A 115 -1.59 -7.48 -9.11
N ALA A 116 -2.78 -7.69 -9.67
CA ALA A 116 -3.29 -9.01 -10.00
C ALA A 116 -2.52 -9.61 -11.19
N ALA A 117 -2.32 -10.93 -11.17
CA ALA A 117 -1.77 -11.67 -12.30
C ALA A 117 -2.86 -11.91 -13.37
N ILE A 118 -3.29 -10.81 -14.04
CA ILE A 118 -4.31 -10.86 -15.10
C ILE A 118 -3.90 -11.88 -16.16
N VAL A 119 -4.80 -12.80 -16.48
CA VAL A 119 -4.54 -13.86 -17.46
C VAL A 119 -4.58 -13.31 -18.90
N PRO A 120 -3.87 -13.92 -19.87
CA PRO A 120 -3.84 -13.42 -21.25
C PRO A 120 -5.21 -13.36 -21.93
N SER A 121 -6.15 -14.22 -21.54
CA SER A 121 -7.52 -14.20 -22.05
C SER A 121 -8.53 -14.62 -20.99
N VAL A 122 -9.63 -13.89 -20.89
CA VAL A 122 -10.75 -14.17 -19.99
C VAL A 122 -12.07 -13.84 -20.69
N GLU A 123 -13.06 -14.69 -20.50
CA GLU A 123 -14.45 -14.43 -20.88
C GLU A 123 -15.33 -14.90 -19.72
N ALA A 124 -16.07 -13.98 -19.10
CA ALA A 124 -16.88 -14.28 -17.92
C ALA A 124 -18.09 -13.34 -17.78
N PRO A 125 -19.24 -13.85 -17.31
CA PRO A 125 -20.41 -13.01 -17.01
C PRO A 125 -20.11 -11.99 -15.91
N LEU A 126 -20.85 -10.88 -15.93
CA LEU A 126 -20.74 -9.80 -14.96
C LEU A 126 -21.93 -9.77 -14.01
N VAL A 127 -21.64 -9.54 -12.73
CA VAL A 127 -22.65 -9.38 -11.68
C VAL A 127 -22.32 -8.14 -10.83
N PHE A 128 -23.32 -7.30 -10.57
CA PHE A 128 -23.16 -6.16 -9.68
C PHE A 128 -23.35 -6.60 -8.22
N ALA A 129 -22.33 -6.40 -7.40
CA ALA A 129 -22.26 -6.85 -6.02
C ALA A 129 -22.15 -5.68 -5.03
N GLY A 130 -22.83 -4.57 -5.29
CA GLY A 130 -22.90 -3.42 -4.37
C GLY A 130 -21.51 -2.83 -4.10
N TYR A 131 -21.10 -2.76 -2.83
CA TYR A 131 -19.74 -2.33 -2.46
C TYR A 131 -18.72 -3.49 -2.39
N GLY A 132 -19.21 -4.73 -2.54
CA GLY A 132 -18.45 -5.95 -2.35
C GLY A 132 -17.86 -6.07 -0.94
N LEU A 133 -18.62 -5.69 0.09
CA LEU A 133 -18.15 -5.74 1.48
C LEU A 133 -18.81 -6.88 2.26
N TYR A 134 -18.02 -7.49 3.14
CA TYR A 134 -18.51 -8.46 4.13
C TYR A 134 -18.03 -8.04 5.51
N VAL A 135 -18.96 -7.49 6.29
CA VAL A 135 -18.75 -7.01 7.66
C VAL A 135 -19.92 -7.48 8.54
N PRO A 136 -19.96 -8.77 8.93
CA PRO A 136 -21.07 -9.33 9.71
C PRO A 136 -21.33 -8.61 11.03
N SER A 137 -20.28 -8.09 11.68
CA SER A 137 -20.38 -7.31 12.91
C SER A 137 -21.14 -5.99 12.75
N LYS A 138 -21.37 -5.55 11.51
CA LYS A 138 -22.16 -4.37 11.14
C LYS A 138 -23.41 -4.73 10.32
N GLY A 139 -23.73 -6.02 10.19
CA GLY A 139 -24.86 -6.50 9.40
C GLY A 139 -24.70 -6.28 7.89
N VAL A 140 -23.48 -6.12 7.39
CA VAL A 140 -23.20 -5.90 5.97
C VAL A 140 -22.71 -7.20 5.34
N ASP A 141 -23.45 -7.70 4.36
CA ASP A 141 -23.07 -8.81 3.49
C ASP A 141 -23.57 -8.53 2.07
N ASP A 142 -22.72 -7.91 1.25
CA ASP A 142 -23.03 -7.61 -0.16
C ASP A 142 -23.06 -8.85 -1.07
N PHE A 143 -22.82 -10.04 -0.51
CA PHE A 143 -22.75 -11.28 -1.27
C PHE A 143 -23.98 -12.17 -1.05
N SER A 144 -24.86 -11.79 -0.12
CA SER A 144 -26.06 -12.56 0.20
C SER A 144 -27.00 -12.62 -1.01
N GLY A 145 -27.28 -13.83 -1.49
CA GLY A 145 -28.15 -14.05 -2.66
C GLY A 145 -27.50 -13.72 -4.02
N VAL A 146 -26.19 -13.44 -4.06
CA VAL A 146 -25.46 -13.13 -5.29
C VAL A 146 -24.72 -14.38 -5.78
N ASP A 147 -25.00 -14.81 -7.02
CA ASP A 147 -24.24 -15.88 -7.66
C ASP A 147 -22.94 -15.34 -8.27
N LEU A 148 -21.82 -15.61 -7.60
CA LEU A 148 -20.48 -15.19 -8.00
C LEU A 148 -19.71 -16.26 -8.77
N ASN A 149 -20.23 -17.49 -8.87
CA ASN A 149 -19.46 -18.62 -9.35
C ASN A 149 -19.07 -18.47 -10.83
N GLY A 150 -17.77 -18.35 -11.11
CA GLY A 150 -17.25 -18.15 -12.46
C GLY A 150 -17.49 -16.75 -13.04
N LYS A 151 -17.97 -15.79 -12.24
CA LYS A 151 -18.31 -14.44 -12.69
C LYS A 151 -17.28 -13.41 -12.27
N ILE A 152 -17.25 -12.29 -12.99
CA ILE A 152 -16.51 -11.08 -12.60
C ILE A 152 -17.46 -10.20 -11.79
N ALA A 153 -17.07 -9.89 -10.56
CA ALA A 153 -17.84 -9.00 -9.69
C ALA A 153 -17.59 -7.55 -10.09
N VAL A 154 -18.67 -6.78 -10.22
CA VAL A 154 -18.64 -5.34 -10.42
C VAL A 154 -19.09 -4.68 -9.12
N VAL A 155 -18.27 -3.78 -8.57
CA VAL A 155 -18.54 -3.09 -7.31
C VAL A 155 -18.45 -1.58 -7.49
N LEU A 156 -19.19 -0.82 -6.69
CA LEU A 156 -19.05 0.63 -6.59
C LEU A 156 -18.11 0.96 -5.41
N SER A 157 -17.16 1.88 -5.62
CA SER A 157 -16.34 2.40 -4.51
C SER A 157 -17.21 3.08 -3.46
N GLY A 158 -16.96 2.76 -2.18
CA GLY A 158 -17.68 3.32 -1.04
C GLY A 158 -18.02 2.26 -0.01
N ALA A 159 -18.94 2.62 0.89
CA ALA A 159 -19.52 1.75 1.91
C ALA A 159 -20.81 2.35 2.47
N PRO A 160 -21.68 1.54 3.10
CA PRO A 160 -22.76 2.08 3.91
C PRO A 160 -22.21 2.82 5.14
N SER A 161 -22.98 3.80 5.63
CA SER A 161 -22.60 4.66 6.77
C SER A 161 -22.28 3.91 8.08
N SER A 162 -22.74 2.66 8.21
CA SER A 162 -22.45 1.79 9.35
C SER A 162 -21.02 1.23 9.36
N VAL A 163 -20.30 1.29 8.23
CA VAL A 163 -18.96 0.72 8.04
C VAL A 163 -17.97 1.84 7.75
N VAL A 164 -17.22 2.24 8.79
CA VAL A 164 -16.27 3.36 8.73
C VAL A 164 -14.91 2.99 9.33
N GLY A 165 -13.91 3.81 9.05
CA GLY A 165 -12.59 3.74 9.68
C GLY A 165 -11.93 2.35 9.53
N PRO A 166 -11.36 1.78 10.61
CA PRO A 166 -10.64 0.52 10.54
C PRO A 166 -11.48 -0.66 10.02
N ALA A 167 -12.79 -0.68 10.30
CA ALA A 167 -13.66 -1.73 9.80
C ALA A 167 -13.81 -1.67 8.28
N LEU A 168 -13.93 -0.46 7.71
CA LEU A 168 -13.96 -0.25 6.27
C LEU A 168 -12.64 -0.66 5.61
N SER A 169 -11.52 -0.18 6.15
CA SER A 169 -10.19 -0.52 5.64
C SER A 169 -9.97 -2.04 5.61
N ALA A 170 -10.28 -2.73 6.71
CA ALA A 170 -10.17 -4.19 6.77
C ALA A 170 -11.09 -4.92 5.78
N ALA A 171 -12.32 -4.42 5.58
CA ALA A 171 -13.27 -5.00 4.64
C ALA A 171 -12.82 -4.82 3.18
N GLN A 172 -12.29 -3.64 2.84
CA GLN A 172 -11.76 -3.35 1.50
C GLN A 172 -10.53 -4.19 1.18
N SER A 173 -9.57 -4.31 2.10
CA SER A 173 -8.37 -5.16 1.91
C SER A 173 -8.73 -6.64 1.77
N ARG A 174 -9.85 -7.10 2.36
CA ARG A 174 -10.32 -8.49 2.27
C ARG A 174 -11.35 -8.73 1.16
N ARG A 175 -11.73 -7.71 0.39
CA ARG A 175 -12.78 -7.81 -0.64
C ARG A 175 -12.53 -8.96 -1.60
N TRP A 176 -11.33 -9.03 -2.20
CA TRP A 176 -11.02 -10.09 -3.15
C TRP A 176 -11.07 -11.49 -2.51
N LEU A 177 -10.54 -11.63 -1.29
CA LEU A 177 -10.61 -12.89 -0.55
C LEU A 177 -12.05 -13.40 -0.40
N GLU A 178 -12.98 -12.52 -0.06
CA GLU A 178 -14.38 -12.89 0.14
C GLU A 178 -15.13 -13.17 -1.17
N LEU A 179 -14.84 -12.40 -2.22
CA LEU A 179 -15.35 -12.66 -3.58
C LEU A 179 -14.86 -14.01 -4.11
N ARG A 180 -13.56 -14.28 -4.00
CA ARG A 180 -12.94 -15.53 -4.47
C ARG A 180 -13.49 -16.75 -3.74
N LYS A 181 -13.68 -16.69 -2.41
CA LYS A 181 -14.29 -17.78 -1.62
C LYS A 181 -15.66 -18.20 -2.17
N ARG A 182 -16.37 -17.28 -2.83
CA ARG A 182 -17.69 -17.48 -3.41
C ARG A 182 -17.65 -17.76 -4.92
N GLY A 183 -16.46 -17.97 -5.48
CA GLY A 183 -16.25 -18.41 -6.86
C GLY A 183 -16.04 -17.30 -7.88
N ALA A 184 -15.94 -16.03 -7.46
CA ALA A 184 -15.62 -14.95 -8.38
C ALA A 184 -14.24 -15.17 -9.04
N VAL A 185 -14.12 -14.82 -10.32
CA VAL A 185 -12.89 -14.98 -11.10
C VAL A 185 -12.20 -13.64 -11.42
N GLY A 186 -12.85 -12.52 -11.13
CA GLY A 186 -12.26 -11.19 -11.28
C GLY A 186 -13.09 -10.11 -10.61
N LEU A 187 -12.53 -8.89 -10.56
CA LEU A 187 -13.12 -7.71 -9.94
C LEU A 187 -13.01 -6.50 -10.87
N ILE A 188 -14.12 -5.80 -11.03
CA ILE A 188 -14.17 -4.46 -11.63
C ILE A 188 -14.68 -3.49 -10.57
N THR A 189 -13.90 -2.45 -10.30
CA THR A 189 -14.33 -1.36 -9.41
C THR A 189 -14.78 -0.16 -10.22
N ILE A 190 -16.00 0.30 -10.00
CA ILE A 190 -16.49 1.57 -10.54
C ILE A 190 -16.03 2.67 -9.59
N SER A 191 -15.14 3.53 -10.08
CA SER A 191 -14.64 4.65 -9.29
C SER A 191 -15.69 5.76 -9.18
N ASP A 192 -15.80 6.35 -7.99
CA ASP A 192 -16.54 7.59 -7.79
C ASP A 192 -15.55 8.76 -7.66
N PRO A 193 -15.48 9.66 -8.65
CA PRO A 193 -14.55 10.78 -8.62
C PRO A 193 -14.83 11.76 -7.48
N ARG A 194 -16.02 11.73 -6.86
CA ARG A 194 -16.36 12.59 -5.71
C ARG A 194 -15.63 12.19 -4.43
N VAL A 195 -15.10 10.97 -4.36
CA VAL A 195 -14.41 10.41 -3.18
C VAL A 195 -12.94 10.05 -3.49
N THR A 196 -12.45 10.39 -4.68
CA THR A 196 -11.07 10.10 -5.10
C THR A 196 -10.24 11.38 -5.02
N ASP A 197 -9.19 11.38 -4.19
CA ASP A 197 -8.30 12.54 -4.01
C ASP A 197 -7.24 12.68 -5.12
N ILE A 198 -7.14 11.67 -6.00
CA ILE A 198 -6.20 11.65 -7.13
C ILE A 198 -6.82 12.36 -8.34
N PRO A 199 -6.22 13.44 -8.86
CA PRO A 199 -6.70 14.08 -10.07
C PRO A 199 -6.75 13.11 -11.26
N PRO A 200 -7.77 13.17 -12.13
CA PRO A 200 -7.92 12.24 -13.25
C PRO A 200 -6.69 12.14 -14.16
N GLU A 201 -6.05 13.27 -14.47
CA GLU A 201 -4.84 13.29 -15.30
C GLU A 201 -3.67 12.54 -14.66
N ARG A 202 -3.53 12.60 -13.33
CA ARG A 202 -2.51 11.84 -12.61
C ARG A 202 -2.84 10.35 -12.61
N ALA A 203 -4.11 9.99 -12.40
CA ALA A 203 -4.55 8.59 -12.47
C ALA A 203 -4.33 7.99 -13.87
N LYS A 204 -4.63 8.76 -14.93
CA LYS A 204 -4.35 8.35 -16.31
C LYS A 204 -2.85 8.12 -16.54
N ALA A 205 -1.98 9.01 -16.08
CA ALA A 205 -0.54 8.80 -16.22
C ALA A 205 -0.03 7.59 -15.41
N ALA A 206 -0.50 7.44 -14.16
CA ALA A 206 -0.07 6.39 -13.25
C ALA A 206 -0.47 4.97 -13.70
N ARG A 207 -1.58 4.80 -14.43
CA ARG A 207 -2.05 3.47 -14.88
C ARG A 207 -1.03 2.70 -15.74
N LEU A 208 -0.12 3.42 -16.39
CA LEU A 208 0.90 2.85 -17.27
C LEU A 208 2.18 2.47 -16.51
N LEU A 209 2.30 2.88 -15.25
CA LEU A 209 3.42 2.49 -14.41
C LEU A 209 3.33 0.99 -14.08
N PRO A 210 4.47 0.32 -13.88
CA PRO A 210 4.45 -1.05 -13.40
C PRO A 210 3.85 -1.13 -11.99
N SER A 211 3.13 -2.21 -11.72
CA SER A 211 2.78 -2.61 -10.35
C SER A 211 3.56 -3.85 -9.97
N MET A 212 3.86 -3.98 -8.68
CA MET A 212 4.61 -5.11 -8.14
C MET A 212 3.76 -5.97 -7.21
N SER A 213 4.11 -7.25 -7.17
CA SER A 213 3.60 -8.19 -6.16
C SER A 213 4.74 -9.03 -5.64
N LEU A 214 4.67 -9.45 -4.38
CA LEU A 214 5.64 -10.37 -3.82
C LEU A 214 5.63 -11.69 -4.60
N THR A 215 6.81 -12.28 -4.79
CA THR A 215 6.95 -13.63 -5.36
C THR A 215 6.40 -14.72 -4.42
N ASP A 216 6.26 -14.43 -3.13
CA ASP A 216 5.66 -15.33 -2.16
C ASP A 216 4.13 -15.31 -2.29
N THR A 217 3.61 -16.33 -2.97
CA THR A 217 2.17 -16.51 -3.21
C THR A 217 1.34 -16.68 -1.93
N SER A 218 1.94 -16.99 -0.79
CA SER A 218 1.21 -17.08 0.49
C SER A 218 0.77 -15.71 1.01
N LEU A 219 1.41 -14.63 0.52
CA LEU A 219 1.12 -13.23 0.82
C LEU A 219 0.39 -12.52 -0.33
N ASP A 220 0.04 -13.25 -1.39
CA ASP A 220 -0.65 -12.68 -2.55
C ASP A 220 -2.14 -12.46 -2.26
N GLU A 221 -2.48 -11.22 -1.91
CA GLU A 221 -3.85 -10.77 -1.67
C GLU A 221 -4.73 -10.78 -2.94
N THR A 222 -4.14 -10.94 -4.13
CA THR A 222 -4.83 -11.03 -5.43
C THR A 222 -4.84 -12.44 -5.99
N LEU A 223 -4.43 -13.44 -5.20
CA LEU A 223 -4.29 -14.82 -5.64
C LEU A 223 -5.57 -15.33 -6.30
N GLY A 224 -5.46 -15.78 -7.55
CA GLY A 224 -6.57 -16.32 -8.34
C GLY A 224 -7.45 -15.28 -9.05
N GLU A 225 -7.15 -13.99 -8.93
CA GLU A 225 -7.84 -12.91 -9.64
C GLU A 225 -7.42 -12.90 -11.11
N LYS A 226 -8.24 -13.51 -11.97
CA LYS A 226 -7.93 -13.65 -13.40
C LYS A 226 -8.07 -12.33 -14.16
N PHE A 227 -8.88 -11.41 -13.65
CA PHE A 227 -9.09 -10.09 -14.23
C PHE A 227 -9.36 -9.06 -13.13
N ALA A 228 -8.66 -7.93 -13.19
CA ALA A 228 -8.80 -6.85 -12.24
C ALA A 228 -8.76 -5.51 -12.98
N ALA A 229 -9.77 -4.67 -12.79
CA ALA A 229 -9.81 -3.37 -13.44
C ALA A 229 -10.61 -2.34 -12.63
N SER A 230 -10.43 -1.07 -13.00
CA SER A 230 -11.35 0.01 -12.65
C SER A 230 -12.02 0.57 -13.90
N ILE A 231 -13.29 0.94 -13.79
CA ILE A 231 -14.05 1.61 -14.85
C ILE A 231 -14.44 3.00 -14.35
N THR A 232 -14.35 3.99 -15.25
CA THR A 232 -14.74 5.37 -14.97
C THR A 232 -16.24 5.57 -15.20
N SER A 233 -16.78 6.71 -14.74
CA SER A 233 -18.19 7.07 -14.91
C SER A 233 -18.68 6.96 -16.35
N THR A 234 -17.84 7.33 -17.33
CA THR A 234 -18.28 7.55 -18.71
C THR A 234 -18.74 6.27 -19.38
N PHE A 235 -18.15 5.13 -19.00
CA PHE A 235 -18.60 3.83 -19.47
C PHE A 235 -19.54 3.14 -18.48
N ALA A 236 -19.46 3.45 -17.18
CA ALA A 236 -20.27 2.78 -16.18
C ALA A 236 -21.79 2.91 -16.43
N ASP A 237 -22.29 4.01 -16.99
CA ASP A 237 -23.71 4.10 -17.41
C ASP A 237 -24.09 3.05 -18.46
N LYS A 238 -23.20 2.80 -19.42
CA LYS A 238 -23.38 1.76 -20.44
C LYS A 238 -23.29 0.36 -19.84
N LEU A 239 -22.61 0.18 -18.70
CA LEU A 239 -22.50 -1.11 -18.01
C LEU A 239 -23.85 -1.58 -17.45
N PHE A 240 -24.67 -0.64 -16.96
CA PHE A 240 -26.00 -0.92 -16.42
C PHE A 240 -27.13 -0.94 -17.45
N ALA A 241 -26.83 -0.66 -18.73
CA ALA A 241 -27.81 -0.67 -19.79
C ALA A 241 -28.52 -2.03 -19.91
N GLY A 242 -29.86 -2.02 -19.90
CA GLY A 242 -30.70 -3.22 -19.91
C GLY A 242 -31.09 -3.75 -18.53
N THR A 243 -30.60 -3.13 -17.46
CA THR A 243 -31.03 -3.42 -16.08
C THR A 243 -32.06 -2.40 -15.59
N ALA A 244 -32.66 -2.65 -14.42
CA ALA A 244 -33.59 -1.72 -13.78
C ALA A 244 -32.90 -0.54 -13.06
N HIS A 245 -31.56 -0.52 -13.03
CA HIS A 245 -30.77 0.43 -12.24
C HIS A 245 -29.92 1.34 -13.11
N THR A 246 -29.64 2.54 -12.60
CA THR A 246 -28.72 3.51 -13.22
C THR A 246 -27.53 3.82 -12.32
N LEU A 247 -26.39 4.20 -12.89
CA LEU A 247 -25.24 4.59 -12.07
C LEU A 247 -25.56 5.82 -11.21
N SER A 248 -26.36 6.77 -11.73
CA SER A 248 -26.78 7.97 -11.00
C SER A 248 -27.53 7.62 -9.72
N GLU A 249 -28.51 6.70 -9.81
CA GLU A 249 -29.25 6.17 -8.67
C GLU A 249 -28.31 5.50 -7.64
N LEU A 250 -27.45 4.59 -8.10
CA LEU A 250 -26.52 3.86 -7.23
C LEU A 250 -25.54 4.82 -6.53
N ARG A 251 -25.09 5.86 -7.23
CA ARG A 251 -24.24 6.92 -6.68
C ARG A 251 -24.96 7.79 -5.66
N GLN A 252 -26.26 8.02 -5.84
CA GLN A 252 -27.05 8.74 -4.84
C GLN A 252 -27.22 7.89 -3.58
N LEU A 253 -27.57 6.61 -3.72
CA LEU A 253 -27.61 5.68 -2.59
C LEU A 253 -26.28 5.63 -1.86
N ALA A 254 -25.17 5.60 -2.60
CA ALA A 254 -23.85 5.59 -2.01
C ALA A 254 -23.47 6.89 -1.30
N HIS A 255 -23.86 8.03 -1.86
CA HIS A 255 -23.69 9.32 -1.22
C HIS A 255 -24.49 9.40 0.09
N ASP A 256 -25.70 8.85 0.11
CA ASP A 256 -26.56 8.77 1.30
C ASP A 256 -26.07 7.72 2.32
N GLY A 257 -24.98 6.98 2.03
CA GLY A 257 -24.45 5.93 2.89
C GLY A 257 -25.41 4.74 3.08
N LYS A 258 -26.22 4.44 2.07
CA LYS A 258 -27.20 3.34 2.07
C LYS A 258 -26.61 2.06 1.50
N PRO A 259 -27.15 0.88 1.84
CA PRO A 259 -26.86 -0.35 1.11
C PRO A 259 -27.17 -0.22 -0.38
N LEU A 260 -26.40 -0.91 -1.22
CA LEU A 260 -26.64 -0.98 -2.66
C LEU A 260 -27.33 -2.30 -3.03
N PRO A 261 -28.18 -2.31 -4.07
CA PRO A 261 -28.74 -3.55 -4.60
C PRO A 261 -27.66 -4.42 -5.23
N HIS A 262 -27.99 -5.69 -5.44
CA HIS A 262 -27.17 -6.67 -6.14
C HIS A 262 -27.98 -7.31 -7.27
N PHE A 263 -27.40 -7.46 -8.45
CA PHE A 263 -28.13 -7.96 -9.62
C PHE A 263 -27.22 -8.41 -10.76
N GLU A 264 -27.73 -9.30 -11.61
CA GLU A 264 -27.07 -9.70 -12.85
C GLU A 264 -27.05 -8.52 -13.85
N LEU A 265 -25.89 -8.27 -14.46
CA LEU A 265 -25.75 -7.20 -15.47
C LEU A 265 -26.22 -7.63 -16.87
N GLY A 266 -26.50 -8.92 -17.07
CA GLY A 266 -26.88 -9.46 -18.38
C GLY A 266 -25.79 -9.26 -19.44
N ALA A 267 -24.53 -9.13 -19.01
CA ALA A 267 -23.39 -8.79 -19.84
C ALA A 267 -22.20 -9.71 -19.52
N THR A 268 -21.36 -9.95 -20.53
CA THR A 268 -20.13 -10.75 -20.41
C THR A 268 -18.95 -9.83 -20.70
N LEU A 269 -17.92 -9.87 -19.85
CA LEU A 269 -16.64 -9.26 -20.18
C LEU A 269 -15.82 -10.26 -20.99
N ARG A 270 -15.26 -9.80 -22.11
CA ARG A 270 -14.24 -10.50 -22.89
C ARG A 270 -12.98 -9.65 -22.91
N ALA A 271 -11.84 -10.23 -22.56
CA ALA A 271 -10.57 -9.53 -22.63
C ALA A 271 -9.46 -10.41 -23.20
N GLN A 272 -8.60 -9.78 -23.99
CA GLN A 272 -7.27 -10.30 -24.32
C GLN A 272 -6.27 -9.25 -23.85
N VAL A 273 -5.41 -9.62 -22.89
CA VAL A 273 -4.50 -8.68 -22.22
C VAL A 273 -3.06 -9.11 -22.44
N THR A 274 -2.26 -8.17 -22.93
CA THR A 274 -0.81 -8.33 -23.06
C THR A 274 -0.13 -7.60 -21.91
N MET A 275 0.73 -8.31 -21.17
CA MET A 275 1.49 -7.78 -20.05
C MET A 275 2.99 -7.99 -20.28
N ARG A 276 3.80 -6.99 -19.92
CA ARG A 276 5.23 -7.18 -19.67
C ARG A 276 5.40 -7.64 -18.23
N THR A 277 6.29 -8.60 -18.00
CA THR A 277 6.57 -9.12 -16.66
C THR A 277 8.07 -9.33 -16.49
N TRP A 278 8.60 -8.90 -15.35
CA TRP A 278 10.01 -9.10 -15.00
C TRP A 278 10.19 -9.26 -13.50
N ALA A 279 11.30 -9.89 -13.11
CA ALA A 279 11.67 -10.02 -11.72
C ALA A 279 12.32 -8.73 -11.22
N VAL A 280 11.94 -8.30 -10.01
CA VAL A 280 12.57 -7.18 -9.30
C VAL A 280 13.08 -7.69 -7.96
N ARG A 281 14.24 -7.18 -7.55
CA ARG A 281 14.82 -7.44 -6.23
C ARG A 281 15.04 -6.09 -5.55
N SER A 282 14.70 -6.03 -4.28
CA SER A 282 14.95 -4.86 -3.46
C SER A 282 15.22 -5.28 -2.02
N GLU A 283 15.48 -4.33 -1.13
CA GLU A 283 15.98 -4.60 0.21
C GLU A 283 15.16 -3.89 1.29
N ASN A 284 14.63 -4.66 2.24
CA ASN A 284 14.34 -4.11 3.56
C ASN A 284 15.67 -3.88 4.29
N ILE A 285 15.70 -2.94 5.24
CA ILE A 285 16.85 -2.63 6.08
C ILE A 285 16.44 -2.81 7.54
N ALA A 286 16.94 -3.85 8.19
CA ALA A 286 16.56 -4.24 9.55
C ALA A 286 17.73 -4.17 10.53
N GLY A 287 17.53 -3.44 11.63
CA GLY A 287 18.44 -3.33 12.76
C GLY A 287 17.74 -3.65 14.09
N LEU A 288 18.40 -4.40 14.97
CA LEU A 288 17.87 -4.85 16.24
C LEU A 288 18.57 -4.17 17.43
N LEU A 289 17.79 -3.59 18.33
CA LEU A 289 18.23 -3.24 19.68
C LEU A 289 17.72 -4.30 20.66
N ARG A 290 18.62 -5.15 21.18
CA ARG A 290 18.20 -6.20 22.13
C ARG A 290 17.73 -5.62 23.46
N GLY A 291 16.61 -6.12 23.97
CA GLY A 291 16.09 -5.74 25.28
C GLY A 291 17.03 -6.11 26.43
N SER A 292 16.92 -5.40 27.55
CA SER A 292 17.70 -5.63 28.78
C SER A 292 17.15 -6.75 29.66
N ASP A 293 15.86 -7.09 29.53
CA ASP A 293 15.20 -8.11 30.34
C ASP A 293 15.28 -9.50 29.69
N LYS A 294 15.64 -10.53 30.46
CA LYS A 294 15.82 -11.89 29.93
C LYS A 294 14.55 -12.52 29.35
N SER A 295 13.39 -12.18 29.91
CA SER A 295 12.09 -12.71 29.47
C SER A 295 11.49 -11.86 28.35
N LEU A 296 11.51 -10.54 28.51
CA LEU A 296 10.85 -9.61 27.59
C LEU A 296 11.69 -9.32 26.34
N SER A 297 13.00 -9.58 26.34
CA SER A 297 13.84 -9.40 25.15
C SER A 297 13.50 -10.33 23.99
N LYS A 298 12.66 -11.36 24.19
CA LYS A 298 12.10 -12.22 23.14
C LYS A 298 10.80 -11.68 22.55
N GLN A 299 10.27 -10.58 23.09
CA GLN A 299 9.16 -9.83 22.53
C GLN A 299 9.72 -8.62 21.79
N TYR A 300 9.19 -8.36 20.61
CA TYR A 300 9.68 -7.34 19.71
C TYR A 300 8.64 -6.25 19.54
N ILE A 301 9.09 -5.00 19.65
CA ILE A 301 8.37 -3.83 19.14
C ILE A 301 8.99 -3.52 17.79
N VAL A 302 8.17 -3.43 16.74
CA VAL A 302 8.64 -3.07 15.40
C VAL A 302 8.34 -1.60 15.15
N LEU A 303 9.36 -0.84 14.79
CA LEU A 303 9.25 0.53 14.32
C LEU A 303 9.64 0.54 12.84
N THR A 304 8.79 1.13 11.99
CA THR A 304 8.92 1.00 10.54
C THR A 304 8.68 2.30 9.79
N ALA A 305 9.29 2.40 8.61
CA ALA A 305 9.05 3.39 7.56
C ALA A 305 9.42 2.75 6.21
N HIS A 306 8.80 3.12 5.09
CA HIS A 306 9.26 2.66 3.77
C HIS A 306 10.39 3.55 3.25
N VAL A 307 11.22 3.08 2.32
CA VAL A 307 12.41 3.81 1.81
C VAL A 307 12.34 4.11 0.32
N ASP A 308 11.64 3.26 -0.43
CA ASP A 308 11.37 3.43 -1.85
C ASP A 308 10.38 4.57 -2.08
N HIS A 309 10.52 5.28 -3.20
CA HIS A 309 9.48 6.18 -3.70
C HIS A 309 9.20 5.88 -5.18
N LEU A 310 8.37 6.70 -5.84
CA LEU A 310 7.93 6.50 -7.23
C LEU A 310 9.03 6.64 -8.31
N GLY A 311 10.26 7.05 -7.96
CA GLY A 311 11.34 7.18 -8.93
C GLY A 311 11.20 8.38 -9.88
N VAL A 312 11.30 8.12 -11.18
CA VAL A 312 11.18 9.11 -12.25
C VAL A 312 9.97 8.79 -13.11
N GLY A 313 9.08 9.77 -13.32
CA GLY A 313 7.92 9.58 -14.16
C GLY A 313 7.49 10.84 -14.90
N ALA A 314 6.18 10.99 -15.12
CA ALA A 314 5.62 12.07 -15.92
C ALA A 314 5.98 13.45 -15.32
N PRO A 315 6.56 14.38 -16.11
CA PRO A 315 6.96 15.67 -15.57
C PRO A 315 5.79 16.49 -15.02
N VAL A 316 5.93 17.02 -13.81
CA VAL A 316 5.01 17.97 -13.19
C VAL A 316 5.73 19.31 -13.08
N LYS A 317 5.22 20.33 -13.79
CA LYS A 317 5.86 21.66 -13.86
C LYS A 317 7.33 21.63 -14.31
N GLY A 318 7.69 20.67 -15.16
CA GLY A 318 9.03 20.52 -15.73
C GLY A 318 10.00 19.63 -14.95
N ASP A 319 9.59 19.14 -13.76
CA ASP A 319 10.37 18.19 -12.97
C ASP A 319 9.77 16.79 -13.06
N SER A 320 10.61 15.77 -13.25
CA SER A 320 10.21 14.37 -13.42
C SER A 320 10.61 13.48 -12.25
N ILE A 321 11.38 14.00 -11.29
CA ILE A 321 11.85 13.23 -10.14
C ILE A 321 10.81 13.34 -9.03
N PHE A 322 10.34 12.19 -8.56
CA PHE A 322 9.54 12.12 -7.34
C PHE A 322 10.50 11.91 -6.16
N ASN A 323 10.95 12.99 -5.52
CA ASN A 323 12.00 12.90 -4.49
C ASN A 323 11.56 12.23 -3.18
N GLY A 324 10.27 12.21 -2.86
CA GLY A 324 9.74 11.52 -1.67
C GLY A 324 10.14 12.16 -0.35
N THR A 325 10.22 13.49 -0.31
CA THR A 325 10.65 14.24 0.88
C THR A 325 9.75 13.95 2.08
N LEU A 326 8.43 14.01 1.89
CA LEU A 326 7.45 13.69 2.93
C LEU A 326 7.15 12.20 2.93
N ASP A 327 6.72 11.68 1.78
CA ASP A 327 6.23 10.31 1.60
C ASP A 327 7.35 9.27 1.43
N ASN A 328 8.53 9.57 1.94
CA ASN A 328 9.07 8.64 2.92
C ASN A 328 10.32 9.15 3.63
N ALA A 329 11.11 10.03 3.00
CA ALA A 329 12.40 10.45 3.53
C ALA A 329 12.26 11.01 4.95
N SER A 330 11.17 11.74 5.22
CA SER A 330 10.78 12.23 6.55
C SER A 330 10.60 11.11 7.58
N GLY A 331 9.92 10.02 7.21
CA GLY A 331 9.67 8.86 8.06
C GLY A 331 10.94 8.05 8.33
N VAL A 332 11.77 7.83 7.30
CA VAL A 332 13.07 7.15 7.45
C VAL A 332 14.03 7.98 8.31
N ALA A 333 14.06 9.30 8.13
CA ALA A 333 14.83 10.20 8.98
C ALA A 333 14.37 10.11 10.45
N THR A 334 13.06 10.10 10.71
CA THR A 334 12.51 9.91 12.05
C THR A 334 12.88 8.54 12.62
N LEU A 335 12.84 7.47 11.81
CA LEU A 335 13.22 6.13 12.22
C LEU A 335 14.70 6.05 12.63
N ILE A 336 15.58 6.69 11.86
CA ILE A 336 17.02 6.80 12.15
C ILE A 336 17.27 7.56 13.46
N GLU A 337 16.65 8.72 13.64
CA GLU A 337 16.85 9.54 14.84
C GLU A 337 16.25 8.87 16.09
N ALA A 338 15.10 8.21 15.95
CA ALA A 338 14.52 7.40 17.02
C ALA A 338 15.46 6.26 17.43
N ALA A 339 16.05 5.55 16.46
CA ALA A 339 17.03 4.49 16.74
C ALA A 339 18.22 5.01 17.53
N LYS A 340 18.82 6.14 17.12
CA LYS A 340 19.95 6.77 17.82
C LYS A 340 19.57 7.20 19.23
N ALA A 341 18.43 7.88 19.39
CA ALA A 341 17.98 8.39 20.68
C ALA A 341 17.70 7.25 21.67
N ILE A 342 16.98 6.22 21.24
CA ILE A 342 16.63 5.06 22.08
C ILE A 342 17.90 4.28 22.45
N ALA A 343 18.84 4.08 21.53
CA ALA A 343 20.06 3.33 21.80
C ALA A 343 21.01 4.05 22.77
N ARG A 344 20.99 5.39 22.83
CA ARG A 344 21.75 6.19 23.80
C ARG A 344 21.09 6.28 25.18
N GLY A 345 19.77 6.08 25.24
CA GLY A 345 19.00 6.14 26.48
C GLY A 345 19.09 4.86 27.32
N PRO A 346 18.32 4.79 28.43
CA PRO A 346 18.18 3.56 29.20
C PRO A 346 17.70 2.40 28.33
N ARG A 347 18.40 1.26 28.40
CA ARG A 347 18.12 0.12 27.55
C ARG A 347 16.70 -0.43 27.80
N PRO A 348 15.81 -0.48 26.78
CA PRO A 348 14.44 -0.92 26.95
C PRO A 348 14.38 -2.40 27.38
N LYS A 349 13.34 -2.79 28.13
CA LYS A 349 13.16 -4.19 28.57
C LYS A 349 12.90 -5.12 27.39
N ARG A 350 12.05 -4.70 26.44
CA ARG A 350 11.74 -5.42 25.20
C ARG A 350 12.77 -5.10 24.13
N SER A 351 12.96 -6.04 23.21
CA SER A 351 13.74 -5.78 22.01
C SER A 351 12.96 -4.88 21.06
N ILE A 352 13.67 -4.04 20.33
CA ILE A 352 13.09 -3.17 19.30
C ILE A 352 13.76 -3.50 17.97
N VAL A 353 12.97 -3.80 16.96
CA VAL A 353 13.44 -3.96 15.58
C VAL A 353 13.05 -2.70 14.82
N PHE A 354 14.04 -2.04 14.24
CA PHE A 354 13.86 -0.92 13.33
C PHE A 354 13.95 -1.49 11.92
N VAL A 355 12.90 -1.32 11.12
CA VAL A 355 12.84 -1.84 9.75
C VAL A 355 12.50 -0.70 8.81
N ALA A 356 13.41 -0.34 7.91
CA ALA A 356 13.03 0.46 6.74
C ALA A 356 12.62 -0.53 5.64
N VAL A 357 11.36 -0.52 5.21
CA VAL A 357 10.83 -1.47 4.23
C VAL A 357 10.94 -0.96 2.80
N THR A 358 10.88 -1.88 1.84
CA THR A 358 10.86 -1.60 0.40
C THR A 358 9.55 -2.07 -0.25
N GLY A 359 9.18 -1.52 -1.41
CA GLY A 359 8.03 -1.91 -2.21
C GLY A 359 6.69 -1.52 -1.60
N GLU A 360 6.62 -0.34 -0.99
CA GLU A 360 5.39 0.22 -0.41
C GLU A 360 4.54 0.97 -1.43
N GLU A 361 5.20 1.73 -2.32
CA GLU A 361 4.58 2.47 -3.44
C GLU A 361 4.11 1.54 -4.57
#